data_AF-A0AA88AB04-F1
#
_entry.id   AF-A0AA88AB04-F1
#
_cell.length_a   1.000
_cell.length_b   1.000
_cell.length_c   1.000
_cell.angle_alpha   90.00
_cell.angle_beta   90.00
_cell.angle_gamma   90.00
#
_symmetry.space_group_name_H-M   'P 1'
#
loop_
_entity.id
_entity.type
_entity.pdbx_description
1 polymer ?
#
loop_
_entity_poly.entity_id
_entity_poly.type
_entity_poly.pdbx_seq_one_letter_code
_entity_poly.pdbx_strand_id
1 'polypeptide(L)'
;MEFVVLERWENSNLSAMCYIQASMSNVLQKQHEEHETARQIMDNLEGMFGEQTIQTKTDTFKGLMNCKENVGTPNNEHMMKIMAYLSKTQANGAEIDAATQLVMVFQTLSKDFDLF
;
A
#
# COMPACT_ATOMS: atom_id res chain seq x y z
N MET A 1 6.99 30.92 -28.96
CA MET A 1 6.73 29.47 -28.76
C MET A 1 7.02 29.06 -27.33
N GLU A 2 8.16 29.46 -26.74
CA GLU A 2 8.49 29.20 -25.32
C GLU A 2 7.48 29.76 -24.30
N PHE A 3 6.96 30.97 -24.52
CA PHE A 3 5.97 31.59 -23.62
C PHE A 3 4.67 30.77 -23.47
N VAL A 4 4.19 30.18 -24.57
CA VAL A 4 2.96 29.35 -24.59
C VAL A 4 3.18 28.01 -23.87
N VAL A 5 4.41 27.49 -23.89
CA VAL A 5 4.76 26.24 -23.20
C VAL A 5 4.83 26.47 -21.69
N LEU A 6 5.39 27.60 -21.26
CA LEU A 6 5.46 27.97 -19.84
C LEU A 6 4.07 28.18 -19.24
N GLU A 7 3.23 28.97 -19.90
CA GLU A 7 1.85 29.24 -19.45
C GLU A 7 1.02 27.95 -19.35
N ARG A 8 1.18 27.04 -20.32
CA ARG A 8 0.51 25.73 -20.29
C ARG A 8 0.99 24.86 -19.12
N TRP A 9 2.29 24.90 -18.82
CA TRP A 9 2.86 24.17 -17.69
C TRP A 9 2.35 24.74 -16.36
N GLU A 10 2.36 26.05 -16.18
CA GLU A 10 1.88 26.73 -14.97
C GLU A 10 0.41 26.42 -14.69
N ASN A 11 -0.45 26.50 -15.72
CA ASN A 11 -1.87 26.17 -15.57
C ASN A 11 -2.11 24.71 -15.20
N SER A 12 -1.31 23.79 -15.77
CA SER A 12 -1.39 22.36 -15.45
C SER A 12 -0.88 22.07 -14.03
N ASN A 13 0.20 22.72 -13.61
CA ASN A 13 0.74 22.62 -12.25
C ASN A 13 -0.27 23.13 -11.22
N LEU A 14 -0.86 24.29 -11.44
CA LEU A 14 -1.88 24.86 -10.55
C LEU A 14 -3.10 23.93 -10.42
N SER A 15 -3.58 23.40 -11.55
CA SER A 15 -4.71 22.45 -11.56
C SER A 15 -4.39 21.21 -10.74
N ALA A 16 -3.20 20.63 -10.91
CA ALA A 16 -2.75 19.47 -10.15
C ALA A 16 -2.65 19.78 -8.64
N MET A 17 -2.12 20.95 -8.27
CA MET A 17 -2.08 21.39 -6.87
C MET A 17 -3.48 21.45 -6.25
N CYS A 18 -4.46 22.05 -6.95
CA CYS A 18 -5.84 22.12 -6.47
C CYS A 18 -6.44 20.73 -6.21
N TYR A 19 -6.26 19.78 -7.13
CA TYR A 19 -6.76 18.41 -6.95
C TYR A 19 -6.08 17.71 -5.77
N ILE A 20 -4.75 17.82 -5.66
CA ILE A 20 -3.99 17.22 -4.56
C ILE A 20 -4.45 17.79 -3.22
N GLN A 21 -4.51 19.12 -3.09
CA GLN A 21 -4.94 19.79 -1.87
C GLN A 21 -6.39 19.42 -1.50
N ALA A 22 -7.31 19.38 -2.47
CA ALA A 22 -8.69 18.99 -2.22
C ALA A 22 -8.83 17.54 -1.70
N SER A 23 -7.89 16.66 -2.05
CA SER A 23 -7.86 15.27 -1.58
C SER A 23 -7.21 15.07 -0.21
N MET A 24 -6.48 16.08 0.29
CA MET A 24 -5.79 16.03 1.58
C MET A 24 -6.73 16.33 2.75
N SER A 25 -6.36 15.83 3.94
CA SER A 25 -6.96 16.29 5.20
C SER A 25 -6.49 17.71 5.54
N ASN A 26 -7.27 18.43 6.35
CA ASN A 26 -6.93 19.80 6.79
C ASN A 26 -5.54 19.89 7.46
N VAL A 27 -5.10 18.84 8.15
CA VAL A 27 -3.78 18.79 8.78
C VAL A 27 -2.67 18.66 7.73
N LEU A 28 -2.87 17.81 6.72
CA LEU A 28 -1.91 17.64 5.63
C LEU A 28 -1.83 18.86 4.73
N GLN A 29 -2.97 19.51 4.46
CA GLN A 29 -3.01 20.77 3.72
C GLN A 29 -2.13 21.82 4.41
N LYS A 30 -2.32 22.03 5.71
CA LYS A 30 -1.57 23.01 6.50
C LYS A 30 -0.06 22.76 6.50
N GLN A 31 0.34 21.48 6.50
CA GLN A 31 1.75 21.11 6.43
C GLN A 31 2.40 21.40 5.06
N HIS A 32 1.58 21.53 4.01
CA HIS A 32 2.02 21.67 2.62
C HIS A 32 1.62 23.04 2.01
N GLU A 33 1.25 24.03 2.84
CA GLU A 33 0.83 25.38 2.41
C GLU A 33 1.94 26.17 1.70
N GLU A 34 3.21 25.87 1.98
CA GLU A 34 4.37 26.62 1.46
C GLU A 34 5.01 25.99 0.19
N HIS A 35 4.46 24.90 -0.35
CA HIS A 35 5.05 24.25 -1.52
C HIS A 35 4.70 24.95 -2.84
N GLU A 36 5.71 25.15 -3.68
CA GLU A 36 5.63 25.95 -4.90
C GLU A 36 5.05 25.17 -6.09
N THR A 37 5.07 23.83 -6.06
CA THR A 37 4.63 22.99 -7.18
C THR A 37 3.92 21.71 -6.75
N ALA A 38 3.05 21.20 -7.61
CA ALA A 38 2.40 19.89 -7.42
C ALA A 38 3.42 18.76 -7.27
N ARG A 39 4.57 18.86 -7.95
CA ARG A 39 5.65 17.88 -7.88
C ARG A 39 6.28 17.80 -6.50
N GLN A 40 6.60 18.93 -5.89
CA GLN A 40 7.16 18.97 -4.54
C GLN A 40 6.18 18.40 -3.51
N ILE A 41 4.88 18.68 -3.67
CA ILE A 41 3.85 18.11 -2.79
C ILE A 41 3.78 16.58 -2.95
N MET A 42 3.80 16.07 -4.17
CA MET A 42 3.82 14.62 -4.43
C MET A 42 5.07 13.93 -3.89
N ASP A 43 6.25 14.50 -4.10
CA ASP A 43 7.51 13.91 -3.64
C ASP A 43 7.57 13.86 -2.09
N ASN A 44 7.03 14.87 -1.40
CA ASN A 44 6.93 14.87 0.07
C ASN A 44 5.93 13.80 0.57
N LEU A 45 4.75 13.72 -0.05
CA LEU A 45 3.77 12.67 0.25
C LEU A 45 4.34 11.27 0.03
N GLU A 46 5.09 11.07 -1.06
CA GLU A 46 5.78 9.81 -1.33
C GLU A 46 6.85 9.50 -0.28
N GLY A 47 7.61 10.50 0.18
CA GLY A 47 8.53 10.35 1.31
C GLY A 47 7.82 9.96 2.61
N MET A 48 6.70 10.61 2.94
CA MET A 48 5.96 10.38 4.18
C MET A 48 5.21 9.04 4.19
N PHE A 49 4.60 8.66 3.08
CA PHE A 49 3.68 7.51 3.00
C PHE A 49 4.24 6.33 2.21
N GLY A 50 5.22 6.54 1.33
CA GLY A 50 5.80 5.50 0.49
C GLY A 50 6.53 4.45 1.32
N GLU A 51 7.39 4.87 2.25
CA GLU A 51 8.09 3.94 3.15
C GLU A 51 7.11 3.23 4.08
N GLN A 52 6.12 3.93 4.63
CA GLN A 52 5.08 3.33 5.48
C GLN A 52 4.25 2.29 4.71
N THR A 53 3.97 2.52 3.44
CA THR A 53 3.23 1.59 2.58
C THR A 53 4.05 0.34 2.29
N ILE A 54 5.34 0.50 1.98
CA ILE A 54 6.27 -0.62 1.76
C ILE A 54 6.45 -1.39 3.06
N GLN A 55 6.72 -0.71 4.17
CA GLN A 55 6.89 -1.30 5.49
C GLN A 55 5.65 -2.09 5.90
N THR A 56 4.45 -1.52 5.75
CA THR A 56 3.18 -2.21 6.06
C THR A 56 2.97 -3.46 5.19
N LYS A 57 3.29 -3.39 3.89
CA LYS A 57 3.26 -4.56 3.00
C LYS A 57 4.26 -5.62 3.44
N THR A 58 5.50 -5.24 3.77
CA THR A 58 6.54 -6.17 4.21
C THR A 58 6.25 -6.79 5.58
N ASP A 59 5.69 -6.04 6.52
CA ASP A 59 5.32 -6.56 7.85
C ASP A 59 4.11 -7.48 7.78
N THR A 60 3.16 -7.18 6.88
CA THR A 60 2.05 -8.09 6.59
C THR A 60 2.55 -9.40 5.97
N PHE A 61 3.49 -9.31 5.03
CA PHE A 61 4.14 -10.47 4.43
C PHE A 61 4.96 -11.29 5.45
N LYS A 62 5.71 -10.61 6.35
CA LYS A 62 6.43 -11.27 7.46
C LYS A 62 5.46 -11.94 8.43
N GLY A 63 4.37 -11.29 8.80
CA GLY A 63 3.32 -11.86 9.65
C GLY A 63 2.71 -13.11 9.03
N LEU A 64 2.46 -13.09 7.72
CA LEU A 64 1.99 -14.23 6.95
C LEU A 64 3.03 -15.38 6.93
N MET A 65 4.29 -15.10 6.62
CA MET A 65 5.38 -16.12 6.63
C MET A 65 5.61 -16.72 8.03
N ASN A 66 5.40 -15.93 9.08
CA ASN A 66 5.46 -16.37 10.47
C ASN A 66 4.20 -17.11 10.93
N CYS A 67 3.13 -17.13 10.12
CA CYS A 67 1.96 -17.98 10.35
C CYS A 67 2.16 -19.44 9.92
N LYS A 68 3.39 -19.86 9.59
CA LYS A 68 3.72 -21.27 9.37
C LYS A 68 3.12 -22.13 10.47
N GLU A 69 2.37 -23.17 10.07
CA GLU A 69 1.75 -24.11 10.99
C GLU A 69 2.77 -24.64 12.00
N ASN A 70 2.49 -24.44 13.29
CA ASN A 70 3.07 -25.28 14.32
C ASN A 70 2.38 -26.65 14.23
N VAL A 71 3.16 -27.73 14.26
CA VAL A 71 2.66 -29.10 14.32
C VAL A 71 1.58 -29.20 15.40
N GLY A 72 0.33 -29.50 15.00
CA GLY A 72 -0.82 -29.62 15.89
C GLY A 72 -1.78 -28.42 15.95
N THR A 73 -1.54 -27.34 15.19
CA THR A 73 -2.53 -26.25 15.04
C THR A 73 -3.70 -26.73 14.16
N PRO A 74 -4.97 -26.64 14.60
CA PRO A 74 -6.10 -27.04 13.77
C PRO A 74 -6.18 -26.19 12.48
N ASN A 75 -6.32 -26.84 11.33
CA ASN A 75 -6.30 -26.20 10.00
C ASN A 75 -7.29 -25.03 9.87
N ASN A 76 -8.44 -25.09 10.58
CA ASN A 76 -9.45 -24.03 10.56
C ASN A 76 -8.97 -22.72 11.23
N GLU A 77 -8.20 -22.79 12.31
CA GLU A 77 -7.66 -21.62 13.00
C GLU A 77 -6.56 -20.94 12.17
N HIS A 78 -5.72 -21.74 11.52
CA HIS A 78 -4.69 -21.27 10.61
C HIS A 78 -5.30 -20.56 9.38
N MET A 79 -6.32 -21.16 8.75
CA MET A 79 -7.03 -20.55 7.63
C MET A 79 -7.72 -19.23 8.01
N MET A 80 -8.28 -19.12 9.22
CA MET A 80 -8.85 -17.86 9.71
C MET A 80 -7.80 -16.76 9.86
N LYS A 81 -6.59 -17.08 10.35
CA LYS A 81 -5.48 -16.11 10.46
C LYS A 81 -5.05 -15.63 9.08
N ILE A 82 -4.90 -16.52 8.10
CA ILE A 82 -4.55 -16.15 6.72
C ILE A 82 -5.62 -15.24 6.10
N MET A 83 -6.90 -15.59 6.24
CA MET A 83 -8.01 -14.76 5.75
C MET A 83 -8.03 -13.36 6.38
N ALA A 84 -7.74 -13.26 7.69
CA ALA A 84 -7.63 -11.98 8.38
C ALA A 84 -6.48 -11.12 7.84
N TYR A 85 -5.31 -11.73 7.55
CA TYR A 85 -4.19 -11.03 6.95
C TYR A 85 -4.48 -10.57 5.52
N LEU A 86 -5.05 -11.44 4.67
CA LEU A 86 -5.44 -11.08 3.30
C LEU A 86 -6.43 -9.90 3.28
N SER A 87 -7.46 -9.97 4.13
CA SER A 87 -8.45 -8.89 4.28
C SER A 87 -7.81 -7.58 4.72
N LYS A 88 -6.87 -7.62 5.69
CA LYS A 88 -6.12 -6.44 6.14
C LYS A 88 -5.23 -5.86 5.04
N THR A 89 -4.61 -6.72 4.23
CA THR A 89 -3.73 -6.27 3.13
C THR A 89 -4.53 -5.57 2.04
N GLN A 90 -5.70 -6.10 1.68
CA GLN A 90 -6.62 -5.49 0.71
C GLN A 90 -7.20 -4.16 1.23
N ALA A 91 -7.58 -4.09 2.51
CA ALA A 91 -8.04 -2.84 3.13
C ALA A 91 -6.98 -1.73 3.11
N ASN A 92 -5.70 -2.10 3.06
CA ASN A 92 -4.57 -1.18 2.92
C ASN A 92 -4.25 -0.84 1.45
N GLY A 93 -5.14 -1.15 0.51
CA GLY A 93 -5.01 -0.80 -0.92
C GLY A 93 -4.04 -1.69 -1.70
N ALA A 94 -3.65 -2.85 -1.17
CA ALA A 94 -2.88 -3.82 -1.95
C ALA A 94 -3.79 -4.55 -2.93
N GLU A 95 -3.55 -4.38 -4.23
CA GLU A 95 -4.09 -5.27 -5.25
C GLU A 95 -3.28 -6.57 -5.25
N ILE A 96 -3.91 -7.64 -4.79
CA ILE A 96 -3.32 -8.98 -4.78
C ILE A 96 -4.18 -9.84 -5.69
N ASP A 97 -3.63 -10.24 -6.82
CA ASP A 97 -4.33 -11.11 -7.76
C ASP A 97 -4.55 -12.52 -7.15
N ALA A 98 -5.53 -13.23 -7.70
CA ALA A 98 -5.95 -14.53 -7.17
C ALA A 98 -4.83 -15.59 -7.18
N ALA A 99 -3.90 -15.54 -8.15
CA ALA A 99 -2.78 -16.47 -8.21
C ALA A 99 -1.79 -16.19 -7.07
N THR A 100 -1.51 -14.91 -6.81
CA THR A 100 -0.66 -14.50 -5.67
C THR A 100 -1.31 -14.86 -4.32
N GLN A 101 -2.63 -14.73 -4.18
CA GLN A 101 -3.36 -15.19 -2.99
C GLN A 101 -3.22 -16.71 -2.78
N LEU A 102 -3.37 -17.51 -3.85
CA LEU A 102 -3.19 -18.97 -3.80
C LEU A 102 -1.76 -19.35 -3.38
N VAL A 103 -0.75 -18.74 -3.98
CA VAL A 103 0.66 -18.99 -3.64
C VAL A 103 0.95 -18.67 -2.17
N MET A 104 0.40 -17.57 -1.66
CA MET A 104 0.53 -17.18 -0.25
C MET A 104 -0.11 -18.19 0.72
N VAL A 105 -1.29 -18.74 0.36
CA VAL A 105 -1.90 -19.83 1.12
C VAL A 105 -1.00 -21.07 1.10
N PHE A 106 -0.54 -21.50 -0.09
CA PHE A 106 0.33 -22.69 -0.19
C PHE A 106 1.66 -22.55 0.55
N GLN A 107 2.25 -21.35 0.60
CA GLN A 107 3.52 -21.12 1.30
C GLN A 107 3.41 -21.13 2.84
N THR A 108 2.19 -21.01 3.37
CA THR A 108 1.94 -20.96 4.82
C THR A 108 1.49 -22.29 5.42
N LEU A 109 1.01 -23.22 4.58
CA LEU A 109 0.73 -24.61 4.96
C LEU A 109 2.01 -25.33 5.40
N SER A 110 1.90 -26.26 6.37
CA SER A 110 3.01 -27.13 6.73
C SER A 110 3.43 -28.00 5.53
N LYS A 111 4.71 -28.38 5.50
CA LYS A 111 5.20 -29.41 4.55
C LYS A 111 4.50 -30.75 4.73
N ASP A 112 3.87 -30.95 5.89
CA ASP A 112 3.11 -32.17 6.19
C ASP A 112 1.71 -32.17 5.58
N PHE A 113 1.27 -31.05 4.98
CA PHE A 113 0.00 -31.00 4.25
C PHE A 113 0.05 -31.85 2.98
N ASP A 114 1.24 -32.06 2.41
CA ASP A 114 1.46 -32.98 1.28
C ASP A 114 1.45 -34.47 1.69
N LEU A 115 1.36 -34.78 3.00
CA LEU A 115 1.36 -36.15 3.54
C LEU A 115 -0.05 -36.71 3.82
N PHE A 116 -1.12 -35.96 3.53
CA PHE A 116 -2.53 -36.36 3.65
C PHE A 116 -3.24 -36.31 2.29
#